data_AF-A0A127Q235-F1
#
_entry.id   AF-A0A127Q235-F1
#
_cell.length_a   1.000
_cell.length_b   1.000
_cell.length_c   1.000
_cell.angle_alpha   90.00
_cell.angle_beta   90.00
_cell.angle_gamma   90.00
#
_symmetry.space_group_name_H-M   'P 1'
#
loop_
_entity.id
_entity.type
_entity.pdbx_description
1 polymer ?
#
loop_
_entity_poly.entity_id
_entity_poly.type
_entity_poly.pdbx_seq_one_letter_code
_entity_poly.pdbx_strand_id
1 'polypeptide(L)' 'MTAYLQRQDRLALVTQATANVTGKRYCSHHQGEVAVTEGDFVMRNKSRRWICFRCQERSQAHRDALLKRAG' A
#
# COMPACT_ATOMS: atom_id res chain seq x y z
N MET A 1 9.31 -6.42 24.25
CA MET A 1 8.55 -5.79 23.14
C MET A 1 9.03 -6.31 21.79
N THR A 2 9.17 -7.64 21.63
CA THR A 2 9.84 -8.29 20.49
C THR A 2 8.88 -9.09 19.61
N ALA A 3 7.84 -9.69 20.21
CA ALA A 3 6.83 -10.48 19.50
C ALA A 3 6.05 -9.69 18.42
N TYR A 4 5.84 -8.39 18.63
CA TYR A 4 5.12 -7.53 17.67
C TYR A 4 5.94 -7.26 16.41
N LEU A 5 7.26 -7.06 16.56
CA LEU A 5 8.20 -6.86 15.45
C LEU A 5 8.33 -8.15 14.64
N GLN A 6 8.53 -9.29 15.31
CA GLN A 6 8.60 -10.61 14.66
C GLN A 6 7.33 -10.94 13.83
N ARG A 7 6.15 -10.51 14.29
CA ARG A 7 4.89 -10.72 13.55
C ARG A 7 4.78 -9.85 12.30
N GLN A 8 5.24 -8.60 12.37
CA GLN A 8 5.25 -7.70 11.20
C GLN A 8 6.21 -8.21 10.12
N ASP A 9 7.38 -8.70 10.53
CA ASP A 9 8.35 -9.30 9.61
C ASP A 9 7.78 -10.53 8.90
N ARG A 10 7.06 -11.37 9.63
CA ARG A 10 6.43 -12.57 9.05
C ARG A 10 5.36 -12.23 8.01
N LEU A 11 4.52 -11.23 8.26
CA LEU A 11 3.50 -10.78 7.29
C LEU A 11 4.14 -10.17 6.03
N ALA A 12 5.22 -9.40 6.19
CA ALA A 12 5.97 -8.86 5.06
C ALA A 12 6.56 -9.98 4.19
N LEU A 13 7.14 -11.02 4.82
CA LEU A 13 7.70 -12.18 4.12
C LEU A 13 6.62 -12.97 3.36
N VAL A 14 5.47 -13.24 3.98
CA VAL A 14 4.38 -13.97 3.33
C VAL A 14 3.84 -13.20 2.13
N THR A 15 3.57 -11.90 2.29
CA THR A 15 3.05 -11.06 1.20
C THR A 15 4.06 -10.89 0.06
N GLN A 16 5.36 -10.89 0.35
CA GLN A 16 6.41 -10.92 -0.66
C GLN A 16 6.44 -12.26 -1.42
N ALA A 17 6.36 -13.39 -0.70
CA ALA A 17 6.35 -14.71 -1.33
C ALA A 17 5.14 -14.89 -2.25
N THR A 18 3.94 -14.47 -1.81
CA THR A 18 2.74 -14.47 -2.66
C THR A 18 2.96 -13.64 -3.92
N ALA A 19 3.49 -12.42 -3.79
CA ALA A 19 3.75 -11.54 -4.93
C ALA A 19 4.71 -12.14 -5.95
N ASN A 20 5.75 -12.84 -5.48
CA ASN A 20 6.71 -13.50 -6.36
C ASN A 20 6.09 -14.67 -7.14
N VAL A 21 5.12 -15.37 -6.55
CA VAL A 21 4.45 -16.52 -7.18
C VAL A 21 3.32 -16.09 -8.10
N THR A 22 2.51 -15.11 -7.69
CA THR A 22 1.28 -14.73 -8.41
C THR A 22 1.48 -13.55 -9.37
N GLY A 23 2.57 -12.80 -9.23
CA GLY A 23 2.74 -11.52 -9.91
C GLY A 23 1.74 -10.45 -9.45
N LYS A 24 1.02 -10.68 -8.34
CA LYS A 24 -0.02 -9.78 -7.83
C LYS A 24 0.21 -9.38 -6.37
N ARG A 25 -0.26 -8.20 -6.01
CA ARG A 25 -0.29 -7.68 -4.64
C ARG A 25 -1.64 -7.11 -4.29
N TYR A 26 -1.94 -7.12 -2.99
CA TYR A 26 -3.16 -6.54 -2.45
C TYR A 26 -3.01 -5.03 -2.25
N CYS A 27 -3.86 -4.25 -2.90
CA CYS A 27 -3.94 -2.81 -2.70
C CYS A 27 -4.65 -2.47 -1.39
N SER A 28 -3.94 -1.82 -0.47
CA SER A 28 -4.50 -1.41 0.83
C SER A 28 -5.60 -0.35 0.74
N HIS A 29 -5.81 0.27 -0.43
CA HIS A 29 -6.78 1.36 -0.59
C HIS A 29 -8.13 0.86 -1.10
N HIS A 30 -8.17 0.16 -2.24
CA HIS A 30 -9.41 -0.37 -2.80
C HIS A 30 -9.66 -1.85 -2.43
N GLN A 31 -8.77 -2.46 -1.64
CA GLN A 31 -8.95 -3.80 -1.09
C GLN A 31 -9.05 -4.93 -2.13
N GLY A 32 -8.23 -4.86 -3.19
CA GLY A 32 -8.21 -5.84 -4.28
C GLY A 32 -6.81 -6.19 -4.76
N GLU A 33 -6.69 -7.29 -5.51
CA GLU A 33 -5.43 -7.73 -6.12
C GLU A 33 -5.12 -6.98 -7.41
N VAL A 34 -3.86 -6.60 -7.58
CA VAL A 34 -3.35 -5.83 -8.71
C VAL A 34 -1.98 -6.37 -9.10
N ALA A 35 -1.58 -6.23 -10.36
CA ALA A 35 -0.23 -6.59 -10.79
C ALA A 35 0.83 -5.87 -9.94
N VAL A 36 1.91 -6.58 -9.60
CA VAL A 36 3.01 -6.03 -8.78
C VAL A 36 3.64 -4.78 -9.39
N THR A 37 3.60 -4.66 -10.71
CA THR A 37 4.16 -3.55 -11.50
C THR A 37 3.27 -2.31 -11.52
N GLU A 38 2.03 -2.39 -11.03
CA GLU A 38 1.04 -1.30 -11.09
C GLU A 38 0.86 -0.60 -9.74
N GLY A 39 1.89 -0.60 -8.90
CA GLY A 39 1.85 0.08 -7.62
C GLY A 39 3.15 0.00 -6.86
N ASP A 40 3.16 0.73 -5.74
CA ASP A 40 4.35 0.87 -4.93
C ASP A 40 4.03 0.87 -3.44
N PHE A 41 5.08 0.65 -2.64
CA PHE A 41 5.00 0.83 -1.20
C PHE A 41 5.06 2.30 -0.84
N VAL A 42 4.04 2.76 -0.13
CA VAL A 42 3.97 4.11 0.44
C VAL A 42 3.92 4.06 1.96
N MET A 43 4.50 5.07 2.60
CA MET A 43 4.37 5.27 4.05
C MET A 43 3.09 6.04 4.36
N ARG A 44 2.19 5.46 5.16
CA ARG A 44 0.99 6.13 5.70
C ARG A 44 0.80 5.80 7.17
N ASN A 45 0.55 6.82 8.00
CA ASN A 45 0.29 6.66 9.44
C ASN A 45 1.31 5.73 10.13
N LYS A 46 2.61 5.94 9.88
CA LYS A 46 3.72 5.11 10.39
C LYS A 46 3.70 3.63 9.96
N SER A 47 2.92 3.27 8.94
CA SER A 47 2.86 1.92 8.37
C SER A 47 3.22 1.94 6.89
N ARG A 48 4.09 1.02 6.47
CA ARG A 48 4.45 0.80 5.06
C ARG A 48 3.37 -0.07 4.41
N ARG A 49 2.73 0.43 3.35
CA ARG A 49 1.61 -0.26 2.68
C ARG A 49 1.77 -0.22 1.18
N TRP A 50 1.39 -1.29 0.49
CA TRP A 50 1.38 -1.32 -0.97
C TRP A 50 0.06 -0.74 -1.50
N ILE A 51 0.14 0.20 -2.45
CA ILE A 51 -1.01 0.89 -3.06
C ILE A 51 -0.81 0.98 -4.58
N CYS A 52 -1.84 0.64 -5.37
CA CYS A 52 -1.77 0.75 -6.82
C CYS A 52 -1.76 2.21 -7.30
N PHE A 53 -1.15 2.48 -8.45
CA PHE A 53 -1.01 3.84 -8.99
C PHE A 53 -2.34 4.56 -9.14
N ARG A 54 -3.38 3.87 -9.64
CA ARG A 54 -4.76 4.42 -9.73
C ARG A 54 -5.28 4.97 -8.39
N CYS A 55 -5.01 4.27 -7.28
CA CYS A 55 -5.43 4.73 -5.96
C CYS A 55 -4.51 5.82 -5.40
N GLN A 56 -3.23 5.82 -5.77
CA GLN A 56 -2.32 6.90 -5.41
C GLN A 56 -2.76 8.21 -6.08
N GLU A 57 -3.02 8.19 -7.39
CA GLU A 57 -3.51 9.33 -8.18
C GLU A 57 -4.82 9.88 -7.62
N ARG A 58 -5.83 9.02 -7.39
CA ARG A 58 -7.10 9.44 -6.78
C ARG A 58 -6.89 10.08 -5.41
N SER A 59 -5.98 9.54 -4.60
CA SER A 59 -5.66 10.11 -3.30
C SER A 59 -4.88 11.42 -3.38
N GLN A 60 -4.07 11.64 -4.42
CA GLN A 60 -3.41 12.91 -4.68
C GLN A 60 -4.44 13.96 -5.08
N ALA A 61 -5.28 13.67 -6.09
CA ALA A 61 -6.33 14.57 -6.54
C ALA A 61 -7.28 15.00 -5.42
N HIS A 62 -7.65 14.09 -4.52
CA HIS A 62 -8.47 14.43 -3.35
C HIS A 62 -7.76 15.38 -2.39
N ARG A 63 -6.46 15.18 -2.13
CA ARG A 63 -5.67 16.09 -1.28
C ARG A 63 -5.55 17.47 -1.91
N ASP A 64 -5.28 17.53 -3.20
CA ASP A 64 -5.15 18.80 -3.92
C ASP A 64 -6.47 19.58 -3.92
N ALA A 65 -7.60 18.87 -4.08
CA ALA A 65 -8.92 19.48 -3.99
C ALA A 65 -9.23 20.03 -2.58
N LEU A 66 -8.80 19.34 -1.52
CA LEU A 66 -8.94 19.84 -0.15
C LEU A 66 -8.09 21.08 0.11
N LEU A 67 -6.84 21.09 -0.37
CA LEU A 67 -5.95 22.25 -0.24
C LEU A 67 -6.50 23.47 -0.98
N LYS A 68 -7.05 23.29 -2.18
CA LYS A 68 -7.70 24.37 -2.94
C LYS A 68 -8.96 24.95 -2.29
N ARG A 69 -9.62 24.21 -1.40
CA ARG A 69 -10.82 24.67 -0.67
C ARG A 69 -10.48 25.36 0.65
N ALA A 70 -9.26 25.19 1.13
CA ALA A 70 -8.80 25.71 2.41
C ALA A 70 -8.01 27.03 2.31
N GLY A 71 -7.71 27.50 1.10
CA GLY A 71 -7.11 28.81 0.81
C GLY A 71 -8.08 29.69 0.06
#